data_AF-A0A7S3JB49-F1
#
_entry.id   AF-A0A7S3JB49-F1
#
_cell.length_a   1.000
_cell.length_b   1.000
_cell.length_c   1.000
_cell.angle_alpha   90.00
_cell.angle_beta   90.00
_cell.angle_gamma   90.00
#
_symmetry.space_group_name_H-M   'P 1'
#
loop_
_entity.id
_entity.type
_entity.pdbx_description
1 polymer ?
#
loop_
_entity_poly.entity_id
_entity_poly.type
_entity_poly.pdbx_seq_one_letter_code
_entity_poly.pdbx_strand_id
1 'polypeptide(L)'
;FKNVDMSVAVSTPKGLITPIIKNANVKGLQQIAAEMKDLAARARENKLKLDEFQGGTFSISNMGMFGVAHFSAIVNPPQACILAIGAALKRVVPNDKAKEGESPFRTASILTVTLSSDHRVVDGADAAQWGQHFKKYIENPELMLL
;
A
#
# COMPACT_ATOMS: atom_id res chain seq x y z
N PHE A 1 16.22 -5.26 -9.08
CA PHE A 1 15.17 -6.03 -9.80
C PHE A 1 14.57 -5.17 -10.89
N LYS A 2 14.13 -5.75 -12.01
CA LYS A 2 13.43 -4.99 -13.08
C LYS A 2 11.91 -5.01 -12.92
N ASN A 3 11.37 -6.08 -12.34
CA ASN A 3 9.94 -6.23 -12.06
C ASN A 3 9.67 -5.98 -10.57
N VAL A 4 8.41 -5.67 -10.27
CA VAL A 4 7.91 -5.42 -8.92
C VAL A 4 7.05 -6.61 -8.48
N ASP A 5 7.55 -7.38 -7.52
CA ASP A 5 6.81 -8.46 -6.88
C ASP A 5 6.29 -7.96 -5.52
N MET A 6 4.97 -7.80 -5.43
CA MET A 6 4.32 -7.17 -4.28
C MET A 6 3.85 -8.21 -3.27
N SER A 7 4.52 -8.26 -2.12
CA SER A 7 4.09 -9.02 -0.95
C SER A 7 2.95 -8.28 -0.24
N VAL A 8 1.81 -8.94 -0.02
CA VAL A 8 0.65 -8.34 0.65
C VAL A 8 0.41 -9.07 1.97
N ALA A 9 0.45 -8.36 3.08
CA ALA A 9 0.22 -8.93 4.40
C ALA A 9 -1.24 -9.36 4.57
N VAL A 10 -1.45 -10.64 4.85
CA VAL A 10 -2.77 -11.25 5.11
C VAL A 10 -2.77 -11.83 6.52
N SER A 11 -3.72 -11.38 7.34
CA SER A 11 -3.97 -11.96 8.65
C SER A 11 -4.75 -13.27 8.50
N THR A 12 -4.27 -14.31 9.15
CA THR A 12 -4.86 -15.66 9.19
C THR A 12 -4.99 -16.13 10.63
N PRO A 13 -5.79 -17.17 10.92
CA PRO A 13 -5.87 -17.74 12.27
C PRO A 13 -4.53 -18.24 12.83
N LYS A 14 -3.55 -18.56 11.97
CA LYS A 14 -2.21 -19.01 12.37
C LYS A 14 -1.19 -17.87 12.50
N GLY A 15 -1.60 -16.63 12.29
CA GLY A 15 -0.74 -15.45 12.30
C GLY A 15 -0.68 -14.76 10.93
N LEU A 16 0.46 -14.15 10.63
CA LEU A 16 0.66 -13.34 9.43
C LEU A 16 1.30 -14.16 8.31
N ILE A 17 0.77 -14.03 7.09
CA ILE A 17 1.40 -14.56 5.88
C ILE A 17 1.41 -13.49 4.78
N THR A 18 2.39 -13.54 3.89
CA THR A 18 2.64 -12.51 2.88
C THR A 18 2.65 -13.10 1.47
N PRO A 19 1.48 -13.47 0.91
CA PRO A 19 1.38 -13.85 -0.49
C PRO A 19 1.92 -12.76 -1.43
N ILE A 20 2.44 -13.18 -2.57
CA ILE A 20 3.17 -12.35 -3.52
C ILE A 20 2.39 -12.24 -4.83
N ILE A 21 2.05 -11.03 -5.22
CA ILE A 21 1.60 -10.71 -6.58
C ILE A 21 2.85 -10.45 -7.43
N LYS A 22 3.21 -11.42 -8.27
CA LYS A 22 4.41 -11.33 -9.12
C LYS A 22 4.19 -10.33 -10.27
N ASN A 23 5.21 -9.58 -10.64
CA ASN A 23 5.20 -8.61 -11.76
C ASN A 23 4.00 -7.64 -11.72
N ALA A 24 3.69 -7.09 -10.54
CA ALA A 24 2.55 -6.19 -10.35
C ALA A 24 2.62 -4.93 -11.21
N ASN A 25 3.83 -4.47 -11.57
CA ASN A 25 4.05 -3.27 -12.38
C ASN A 25 3.61 -3.38 -13.86
N VAL A 26 3.32 -4.59 -14.36
CA VAL A 26 2.86 -4.81 -15.74
C VAL A 26 1.44 -5.38 -15.81
N LYS A 27 0.78 -5.55 -14.67
CA LYS A 27 -0.56 -6.14 -14.58
C LYS A 27 -1.62 -5.05 -14.48
N GLY A 28 -2.75 -5.27 -15.12
CA GLY A 28 -3.93 -4.43 -14.94
C GLY A 28 -4.59 -4.64 -13.56
N LEU A 29 -5.32 -3.62 -13.09
CA LEU A 29 -5.96 -3.62 -11.77
C LEU A 29 -6.92 -4.81 -11.58
N GLN A 30 -7.67 -5.18 -12.61
CA GLN A 30 -8.60 -6.33 -12.54
C GLN A 30 -7.87 -7.64 -12.28
N GLN A 31 -6.72 -7.85 -12.94
CA GLN A 31 -5.91 -9.05 -12.74
C GLN A 31 -5.31 -9.08 -11.33
N ILE A 32 -4.76 -7.95 -10.87
CA ILE A 32 -4.23 -7.80 -9.51
C ILE A 32 -5.31 -8.14 -8.47
N ALA A 33 -6.52 -7.61 -8.65
CA ALA A 33 -7.64 -7.86 -7.73
C ALA A 33 -8.06 -9.33 -7.70
N ALA A 34 -8.14 -9.99 -8.87
CA ALA A 34 -8.49 -11.40 -8.96
C ALA A 34 -7.43 -12.30 -8.29
N GLU A 35 -6.15 -12.06 -8.58
CA GLU A 35 -5.02 -12.81 -7.98
C GLU A 35 -4.96 -12.60 -6.46
N MET A 36 -5.12 -11.37 -5.99
CA MET A 36 -5.11 -11.08 -4.55
C MET A 36 -6.27 -11.78 -3.82
N LYS A 37 -7.46 -11.84 -4.44
CA LYS A 37 -8.62 -12.52 -3.86
C LYS A 37 -8.36 -14.02 -3.70
N ASP A 38 -7.80 -14.66 -4.73
CA ASP A 38 -7.41 -16.07 -4.69
C ASP A 38 -6.33 -16.34 -3.62
N LEU A 39 -5.23 -15.57 -3.67
CA LEU A 39 -4.12 -15.69 -2.74
C LEU A 39 -4.58 -15.50 -1.28
N ALA A 40 -5.43 -14.51 -1.01
CA ALA A 40 -5.97 -14.28 0.33
C ALA A 40 -6.90 -15.42 0.81
N ALA A 41 -7.67 -16.03 -0.09
CA ALA A 41 -8.50 -17.18 0.26
C ALA A 41 -7.62 -18.40 0.61
N ARG A 42 -6.65 -18.73 -0.25
CA ARG A 42 -5.72 -19.85 -0.02
C ARG A 42 -4.80 -19.62 1.17
N ALA A 43 -4.42 -18.37 1.47
CA ALA A 43 -3.70 -17.99 2.68
C ALA A 43 -4.46 -18.38 3.95
N ARG A 44 -5.76 -18.03 4.03
CA ARG A 44 -6.61 -18.34 5.19
C ARG A 44 -6.81 -19.84 5.37
N GLU A 45 -6.83 -20.59 4.27
CA GLU A 45 -6.93 -22.06 4.26
C GLU A 45 -5.58 -22.77 4.43
N ASN A 46 -4.47 -22.01 4.53
CA ASN A 46 -3.11 -22.56 4.60
C ASN A 46 -2.75 -23.47 3.41
N LYS A 47 -3.16 -23.08 2.20
CA LYS A 47 -2.97 -23.79 0.93
C LYS A 47 -2.05 -23.05 -0.05
N LEU A 48 -1.26 -22.09 0.43
CA LEU A 48 -0.25 -21.43 -0.39
C LEU A 48 0.96 -22.35 -0.59
N LYS A 49 1.52 -22.34 -1.79
CA LYS A 49 2.81 -22.94 -2.10
C LYS A 49 3.94 -22.03 -1.63
N LEU A 50 5.10 -22.62 -1.38
CA LEU A 50 6.26 -21.91 -0.83
C LEU A 50 6.69 -20.71 -1.69
N ASP A 51 6.66 -20.86 -3.01
CA ASP A 51 7.05 -19.83 -3.98
C ASP A 51 6.02 -18.69 -4.14
N GLU A 52 4.87 -18.80 -3.47
CA GLU A 52 3.82 -17.79 -3.46
C GLU A 52 3.94 -16.83 -2.26
N PHE A 53 4.76 -17.15 -1.25
CA PHE A 53 4.98 -16.27 -0.09
C PHE A 53 6.45 -16.12 0.34
N GLN A 54 7.39 -16.80 -0.32
CA GLN A 54 8.82 -16.55 -0.17
C GLN A 54 9.35 -15.64 -1.28
N GLY A 55 10.08 -14.59 -0.89
CA GLY A 55 10.68 -13.61 -1.81
C GLY A 55 9.92 -12.29 -1.81
N GLY A 56 9.58 -11.79 -3.00
CA GLY A 56 9.01 -10.46 -3.18
C GLY A 56 10.06 -9.36 -3.15
N THR A 57 9.75 -8.24 -3.80
CA THR A 57 10.64 -7.07 -3.85
C THR A 57 10.21 -5.97 -2.89
N PHE A 58 8.92 -5.92 -2.53
CA PHE A 58 8.36 -4.87 -1.69
C PHE A 58 7.13 -5.40 -0.95
N SER A 59 6.87 -4.91 0.26
CA SER A 59 5.73 -5.34 1.08
C SER A 59 4.71 -4.22 1.31
N ILE A 60 3.44 -4.59 1.44
CA ILE A 60 2.38 -3.70 1.90
C ILE A 60 1.55 -4.37 3.01
N SER A 61 1.17 -3.59 4.01
CA SER A 61 0.28 -3.97 5.09
C SER A 61 -0.85 -2.96 5.24
N ASN A 62 -2.07 -3.44 5.40
CA ASN A 62 -3.26 -2.60 5.51
C ASN A 62 -3.99 -2.89 6.83
N MET A 63 -4.20 -1.86 7.64
CA MET A 63 -5.01 -1.91 8.87
C MET A 63 -6.23 -1.00 8.80
N GLY A 64 -6.59 -0.50 7.62
CA GLY A 64 -7.74 0.39 7.44
C GLY A 64 -9.06 -0.24 7.89
N MET A 65 -9.20 -1.56 7.76
CA MET A 65 -10.37 -2.32 8.24
C MET A 65 -10.55 -2.29 9.76
N PHE A 66 -9.48 -2.00 10.52
CA PHE A 66 -9.51 -1.91 11.99
C PHE A 66 -9.63 -0.46 12.50
N GLY A 67 -9.78 0.52 11.61
CA GLY A 67 -9.90 1.93 11.99
C GLY A 67 -8.59 2.56 12.49
N VAL A 68 -7.44 1.89 12.32
CA VAL A 68 -6.14 2.37 12.76
C VAL A 68 -5.73 3.59 11.94
N ALA A 69 -5.55 4.74 12.60
CA ALA A 69 -5.23 6.00 11.91
C ALA A 69 -3.84 6.00 11.28
N HIS A 70 -2.85 5.41 11.95
CA HIS A 70 -1.48 5.23 11.46
C HIS A 70 -0.81 4.07 12.21
N PHE A 71 0.13 3.39 11.56
CA PHE A 71 1.02 2.42 12.18
C PHE A 71 2.32 2.33 11.39
N SER A 72 3.33 1.72 11.99
CA SER A 72 4.59 1.39 11.33
C SER A 72 4.70 -0.12 11.24
N ALA A 73 5.22 -0.61 10.12
CA ALA A 73 5.45 -2.03 9.90
C ALA A 73 6.94 -2.32 9.86
N ILE A 74 7.33 -3.51 10.31
CA ILE A 74 8.72 -3.96 10.21
C ILE A 74 8.94 -4.50 8.80
N VAL A 75 10.04 -4.09 8.18
CA VAL A 75 10.43 -4.58 6.86
C VAL A 75 10.68 -6.08 6.91
N ASN A 76 10.10 -6.84 5.98
CA ASN A 76 10.32 -8.27 5.87
C ASN A 76 11.66 -8.54 5.16
N PRO A 77 12.67 -9.13 5.82
CA PRO A 77 13.93 -9.46 5.14
C PRO A 77 13.69 -10.48 4.01
N PRO A 78 14.41 -10.39 2.87
CA PRO A 78 15.51 -9.47 2.56
C PRO A 78 15.07 -8.16 1.86
N GLN A 79 13.79 -7.79 1.96
CA GLN A 79 13.28 -6.57 1.31
C GLN A 79 13.83 -5.31 1.99
N ALA A 80 13.78 -4.18 1.27
CA ALA A 80 14.30 -2.90 1.76
C ALA A 80 13.21 -2.00 2.37
N CYS A 81 11.94 -2.23 2.04
CA CYS A 81 10.85 -1.32 2.38
C CYS A 81 9.53 -2.06 2.62
N ILE A 82 8.69 -1.47 3.46
CA ILE A 82 7.29 -1.87 3.65
C ILE A 82 6.41 -0.62 3.78
N LEU A 83 5.23 -0.69 3.16
CA LEU A 83 4.22 0.36 3.23
C LEU A 83 3.08 -0.04 4.18
N ALA A 84 2.77 0.83 5.13
CA ALA A 84 1.67 0.66 6.07
C ALA A 84 0.52 1.63 5.73
N ILE A 85 -0.66 1.08 5.45
CA ILE A 85 -1.86 1.81 5.06
C ILE A 85 -2.84 1.89 6.24
N GLY A 86 -3.06 3.10 6.75
CA GLY A 86 -4.05 3.36 7.80
C GLY A 86 -5.49 3.40 7.26
N ALA A 87 -6.44 3.76 8.12
CA ALA A 87 -7.82 3.97 7.76
C ALA A 87 -8.01 5.30 7.01
N ALA A 88 -8.90 5.31 6.02
CA ALA A 88 -9.36 6.54 5.39
C ALA A 88 -10.35 7.25 6.32
N LEU A 89 -9.98 8.41 6.85
CA LEU A 89 -10.76 9.16 7.83
C LEU A 89 -11.28 10.47 7.24
N LYS A 90 -12.52 10.83 7.53
CA LYS A 90 -13.07 12.15 7.16
C LYS A 90 -12.40 13.23 8.00
N ARG A 91 -11.92 14.28 7.33
CA ARG A 91 -11.29 15.46 7.92
C ARG A 91 -11.82 16.73 7.26
N VAL A 92 -11.99 17.78 8.04
CA VAL A 92 -12.24 19.12 7.52
C VAL A 92 -10.90 19.69 7.07
N VAL A 93 -10.82 20.14 5.82
CA VAL A 93 -9.62 20.70 5.20
C VAL A 93 -9.96 22.02 4.53
N PRO A 94 -8.96 22.90 4.31
CA PRO A 94 -9.16 24.10 3.50
C PRO A 94 -9.73 23.78 2.13
N ASN A 95 -10.63 24.65 1.66
CA ASN A 95 -11.16 24.62 0.32
C ASN A 95 -10.48 25.71 -0.51
N ASP A 96 -9.33 25.38 -1.11
CA ASP A 96 -8.54 26.32 -1.92
C ASP A 96 -9.28 26.82 -3.18
N LYS A 97 -10.43 26.20 -3.51
CA LYS A 97 -11.29 26.56 -4.65
C LYS A 97 -12.57 27.26 -4.22
N ALA A 98 -12.73 27.62 -2.94
CA ALA A 98 -13.92 28.29 -2.44
C ALA A 98 -14.13 29.62 -3.16
N LYS A 99 -15.34 29.83 -3.68
CA LYS A 99 -15.77 31.12 -4.23
C LYS A 99 -16.37 32.00 -3.13
N GLU A 100 -16.54 33.29 -3.43
CA GLU A 100 -17.20 34.23 -2.53
C GLU A 100 -18.60 33.73 -2.15
N GLY A 101 -18.89 33.66 -0.85
CA GLY A 101 -20.12 33.10 -0.30
C GLY A 101 -20.10 31.58 -0.05
N GLU A 102 -19.06 30.85 -0.45
CA GLU A 102 -18.88 29.43 -0.13
C GLU A 102 -18.11 29.24 1.18
N SER A 103 -18.27 28.06 1.80
CA SER A 103 -17.47 27.69 2.97
C SER A 103 -15.97 27.62 2.61
N PRO A 104 -15.08 28.25 3.39
CA PRO A 104 -13.63 28.13 3.20
C PRO A 104 -13.11 26.73 3.58
N PHE A 105 -13.97 25.86 4.10
CA PHE A 105 -13.66 24.49 4.48
C PHE A 105 -14.51 23.49 3.72
N ARG A 106 -13.93 22.32 3.45
CA ARG A 106 -14.61 21.15 2.89
C ARG A 106 -14.23 19.89 3.65
N THR A 107 -15.06 18.86 3.58
CA THR A 107 -14.70 17.55 4.12
C THR A 107 -13.99 16.72 3.05
N ALA A 108 -12.85 16.13 3.39
CA ALA A 108 -12.09 15.21 2.55
C ALA A 108 -11.88 13.87 3.28
N SER A 109 -11.75 12.78 2.51
CA SER A 109 -11.23 11.51 3.04
C SER A 109 -9.70 11.59 3.01
N ILE A 110 -9.05 11.50 4.17
CA ILE A 110 -7.59 11.53 4.31
C ILE A 110 -7.10 10.15 4.71
N LEU A 111 -6.07 9.68 4.02
CA LEU A 111 -5.38 8.43 4.27
C LEU A 111 -3.98 8.73 4.80
N THR A 112 -3.60 8.16 5.95
CA THR A 112 -2.21 8.18 6.40
C THR A 112 -1.49 6.97 5.86
N VAL A 113 -0.32 7.20 5.25
CA VAL A 113 0.54 6.16 4.69
C VAL A 113 1.92 6.32 5.29
N THR A 114 2.43 5.25 5.89
CA THR A 114 3.76 5.22 6.52
C THR A 114 4.67 4.31 5.71
N LEU A 115 5.80 4.82 5.23
CA LEU A 115 6.85 4.03 4.60
C LEU A 115 7.94 3.74 5.64
N SER A 116 8.23 2.47 5.87
CA SER A 116 9.42 2.05 6.62
C SER A 116 10.46 1.54 5.64
N SER A 117 11.69 2.05 5.74
CA SER A 117 12.79 1.76 4.83
C SER A 117 14.07 1.38 5.58
N ASP A 118 14.87 0.52 4.96
CA ASP A 118 16.23 0.21 5.39
C ASP A 118 17.20 1.29 4.88
N HIS A 119 17.71 2.10 5.81
CA HIS A 119 18.58 3.23 5.48
C HIS A 119 19.96 2.80 4.96
N ARG A 120 20.31 1.51 5.00
CA ARG A 120 21.55 1.01 4.36
C ARG A 120 21.44 1.02 2.83
N VAL A 121 20.22 1.08 2.29
CA VAL A 121 19.93 0.97 0.86
C VAL A 121 19.02 2.07 0.33
N VAL A 122 18.25 2.76 1.19
CA VAL A 122 17.35 3.85 0.81
C VAL A 122 17.63 5.08 1.66
N ASP A 123 18.07 6.16 1.02
CA ASP A 123 18.26 7.44 1.70
C ASP A 123 16.94 8.18 1.92
N GLY A 124 16.93 9.11 2.88
CA GLY A 124 15.75 9.91 3.19
C GLY A 124 15.20 10.70 1.99
N ALA A 125 16.09 11.18 1.10
CA ALA A 125 15.68 11.88 -0.11
C ALA A 125 14.95 10.96 -1.10
N ASP A 126 15.42 9.73 -1.29
CA ASP A 126 14.80 8.74 -2.17
C ASP A 126 13.43 8.31 -1.63
N ALA A 127 13.34 8.08 -0.32
CA ALA A 127 12.07 7.77 0.35
C ALA A 127 11.05 8.90 0.20
N ALA A 128 11.49 10.17 0.32
CA ALA A 128 10.64 11.33 0.13
C ALA A 128 10.15 11.46 -1.32
N GLN A 129 11.03 11.28 -2.31
CA GLN A 129 10.66 11.29 -3.73
C GLN A 129 9.68 10.17 -4.06
N TRP A 130 9.93 8.96 -3.56
CA TRP A 130 9.01 7.83 -3.71
C TRP A 130 7.62 8.17 -3.13
N GLY A 131 7.58 8.77 -1.94
CA GLY A 131 6.34 9.21 -1.30
C GLY A 131 5.59 10.29 -2.10
N GLN A 132 6.31 11.23 -2.73
CA GLN A 132 5.71 12.23 -3.62
C GLN A 132 5.08 11.59 -4.86
N HIS A 133 5.77 10.63 -5.49
CA HIS A 133 5.23 9.88 -6.62
C HIS A 133 4.00 9.07 -6.22
N PHE A 134 4.08 8.34 -5.10
CA PHE A 134 2.94 7.58 -4.57
C PHE A 134 1.72 8.50 -4.34
N LYS A 135 1.91 9.63 -3.64
CA LYS A 135 0.86 10.62 -3.42
C LYS A 135 0.26 11.11 -4.74
N LYS A 136 1.10 11.46 -5.72
CA LYS A 136 0.66 11.96 -7.03
C LYS A 136 -0.27 10.99 -7.74
N TYR A 137 0.08 9.71 -7.81
CA TYR A 137 -0.76 8.71 -8.48
C TYR A 137 -2.07 8.43 -7.72
N ILE A 138 -2.04 8.41 -6.38
CA ILE A 138 -3.24 8.19 -5.57
C ILE A 138 -4.21 9.38 -5.64
N GLU A 139 -3.70 10.60 -5.70
CA GLU A 139 -4.53 11.81 -5.80
C GLU A 139 -5.04 12.07 -7.23
N ASN A 140 -4.40 11.47 -8.25
CA ASN A 140 -4.76 11.64 -9.66
C ASN A 140 -4.77 10.26 -10.36
N PRO A 141 -5.80 9.42 -10.12
CA PRO A 141 -5.85 8.03 -10.60
C PRO A 141 -5.77 7.88 -12.12
N GLU A 142 -6.16 8.90 -12.89
CA GLU A 142 -6.05 8.93 -14.34
C GLU A 142 -4.59 8.79 -14.84
N LEU A 143 -3.61 9.17 -14.01
CA LEU A 143 -2.21 9.00 -14.33
C LEU A 143 -1.77 7.53 -14.33
N MET A 144 -2.54 6.61 -13.73
CA MET A 144 -2.24 5.17 -13.75
C MET A 144 -2.61 4.49 -15.08
N LEU A 145 -3.20 5.22 -16.02
CA LEU A 145 -3.53 4.73 -17.37
C LEU A 145 -2.40 4.90 -18.38
N LEU A 146 -1.36 5.66 -18.02
CA LEU A 146 -0.16 5.94 -18.84
C LEU A 146 0.92 4.87 -18.61
#